data_AF-A0A955VDC9-F1
#
_entry.id   AF-A0A955VDC9-F1
#
_cell.length_a   1.000
_cell.length_b   1.000
_cell.length_c   1.000
_cell.angle_alpha   90.00
_cell.angle_beta   90.00
_cell.angle_gamma   90.00
#
_symmetry.space_group_name_H-M   'P 1'
#
loop_
_entity.id
_entity.type
_entity.pdbx_description
1 polymer ?
#
loop_
_entity_poly.entity_id
_entity_poly.type
_entity_poly.pdbx_seq_one_letter_code
_entity_poly.pdbx_strand_id
1 'polypeptide(L)'
;MRRSHCALLVACALGAAACATAPVSPEPPAPSAPVTARVVTPPAPLRQGGLAHLGYELVVENVAAVPLTLTGLDVDADGASWVRYDDAALAARLRPLPGPEPPPGAPAATLAPGGRAIIYLWLAAGADGALPSALSHALSLSDGAQATWAALAPVAVTEGAPRSLSAPLAGAGWLAVNAPANDSPHRRSVLDLGPAGVFLAQRYAVDLVRVGGPEGTHRGDPLRNDSYFAYGAEVLAGADGVVVEVREDLPENVPGPESRAVAITPETIAGNHVIVDVGGGAFAVYAHLQPGSVRVAEGERVAEGDVLGLVGNSGNSTEPHLHVHVCDAPSVLRCQGLPFGFARFVEQEVHAPAAGEAGAAPSLGPPVGREGAMPADRALIDFGAAAPMAADPARR
;
A
#
# COMPACT_ATOMS: atom_id res chain seq x y z
N MET A 1 90.08 -23.70 -31.18
CA MET A 1 91.00 -22.76 -30.49
C MET A 1 90.34 -21.39 -30.43
N ARG A 2 90.43 -20.74 -29.25
CA ARG A 2 90.13 -19.34 -28.92
C ARG A 2 88.65 -18.89 -28.91
N ARG A 3 88.18 -18.68 -27.68
CA ARG A 3 86.99 -17.95 -27.26
C ARG A 3 87.22 -16.43 -27.46
N SER A 4 86.22 -15.72 -27.98
CA SER A 4 86.08 -14.27 -27.80
C SER A 4 84.79 -14.00 -27.03
N HIS A 5 84.93 -13.37 -25.87
CA HIS A 5 83.84 -12.96 -24.99
C HIS A 5 83.39 -11.56 -25.41
N CYS A 6 82.11 -11.40 -25.76
CA CYS A 6 81.47 -10.10 -25.92
C CYS A 6 80.63 -9.85 -24.66
N ALA A 7 81.09 -8.95 -23.79
CA ALA A 7 80.38 -8.54 -22.58
C ALA A 7 79.36 -7.46 -22.94
N LEU A 8 78.06 -7.77 -22.83
CA LEU A 8 76.98 -6.81 -22.95
C LEU A 8 76.67 -6.27 -21.55
N LEU A 9 77.02 -5.00 -21.29
CA LEU A 9 76.61 -4.27 -20.09
C LEU A 9 75.16 -3.80 -20.28
N VAL A 10 74.21 -4.42 -19.59
CA VAL A 10 72.83 -3.93 -19.46
C VAL A 10 72.76 -3.13 -18.16
N ALA A 11 72.52 -1.82 -18.27
CA ALA A 11 72.27 -0.96 -17.13
C ALA A 11 70.84 -1.21 -16.61
N CYS A 12 70.72 -1.74 -15.39
CA CYS A 12 69.46 -1.79 -14.65
C CYS A 12 69.11 -0.38 -14.16
N ALA A 13 68.09 0.24 -14.77
CA ALA A 13 67.42 1.40 -14.18
C ALA A 13 66.39 0.90 -13.15
N LEU A 14 66.69 1.10 -11.86
CA LEU A 14 65.72 0.95 -10.77
C LEU A 14 64.72 2.12 -10.84
N GLY A 15 63.56 1.90 -11.46
CA GLY A 15 62.42 2.79 -11.35
C GLY A 15 61.74 2.60 -10.00
N ALA A 16 61.82 3.60 -9.13
CA ALA A 16 61.00 3.66 -7.92
C ALA A 16 59.53 3.84 -8.34
N ALA A 17 58.73 2.77 -8.23
CA ALA A 17 57.29 2.86 -8.37
C ALA A 17 56.72 3.57 -7.13
N ALA A 18 56.41 4.86 -7.27
CA ALA A 18 55.61 5.57 -6.28
C ALA A 18 54.20 4.98 -6.30
N CYS A 19 53.80 4.29 -5.23
CA CYS A 19 52.40 3.95 -4.98
C CYS A 19 51.64 5.26 -4.76
N ALA A 20 51.03 5.78 -5.83
CA ALA A 20 50.04 6.85 -5.72
C ALA A 20 48.80 6.27 -5.04
N THR A 21 48.61 6.60 -3.76
CA THR A 21 47.34 6.38 -3.07
C THR A 21 46.27 7.24 -3.76
N ALA A 22 45.23 6.59 -4.29
CA ALA A 22 44.07 7.32 -4.82
C ALA A 22 43.52 8.26 -3.73
N PRO A 23 43.11 9.50 -4.09
CA PRO A 23 42.50 10.40 -3.12
C PRO A 23 41.23 9.74 -2.59
N VAL A 24 41.18 9.56 -1.27
CA VAL A 24 39.96 9.15 -0.56
C VAL A 24 38.95 10.28 -0.79
N SER A 25 37.83 9.98 -1.44
CA SER A 25 36.71 10.93 -1.54
C SER A 25 36.34 11.39 -0.13
N PRO A 26 36.12 12.70 0.10
CA PRO A 26 35.75 13.18 1.43
C PRO A 26 34.51 12.43 1.91
N GLU A 27 34.58 11.91 3.13
CA GLU A 27 33.44 11.28 3.79
C GLU A 27 32.30 12.30 3.86
N PRO A 28 31.06 11.92 3.50
CA PRO A 28 29.94 12.85 3.56
C PRO A 28 29.78 13.41 4.99
N PRO A 29 29.45 14.69 5.13
CA PRO A 29 29.36 15.34 6.45
C PRO A 29 28.34 14.61 7.31
N ALA A 30 28.70 14.21 8.53
CA ALA A 30 27.85 13.41 9.42
C ALA A 30 26.40 13.96 9.57
N PRO A 31 25.40 13.07 9.77
CA PRO A 31 24.02 13.48 9.98
C PRO A 31 23.94 14.42 11.19
N SER A 32 23.22 15.52 11.03
CA SER A 32 23.23 16.63 11.99
C SER A 32 21.84 17.18 12.30
N ALA A 33 20.81 16.75 11.58
CA ALA A 33 19.48 17.29 11.78
C ALA A 33 18.83 16.75 13.07
N PRO A 34 18.28 17.63 13.92
CA PRO A 34 17.58 17.25 15.14
C PRO A 34 16.15 16.76 14.85
N VAL A 35 16.03 15.62 14.16
CA VAL A 35 14.77 14.91 13.94
C VAL A 35 14.88 13.47 14.40
N THR A 36 13.75 12.88 14.82
CA THR A 36 13.63 11.43 14.89
C THR A 36 12.76 10.95 13.75
N ALA A 37 13.12 9.82 13.16
CA ALA A 37 12.33 9.21 12.11
C ALA A 37 12.40 7.69 12.21
N ARG A 38 11.28 7.02 11.94
CA ARG A 38 11.19 5.56 12.00
C ARG A 38 10.24 5.02 10.95
N VAL A 39 10.52 3.80 10.50
CA VAL A 39 9.58 3.00 9.73
C VAL A 39 8.49 2.47 10.67
N VAL A 40 7.21 2.60 10.28
CA VAL A 40 6.07 2.17 11.13
C VAL A 40 5.96 0.65 11.17
N THR A 41 5.96 0.02 10.00
CA THR A 41 6.03 -1.44 9.85
C THR A 41 7.11 -1.76 8.83
N PRO A 42 7.99 -2.75 9.10
CA PRO A 42 8.97 -3.20 8.13
C PRO A 42 8.32 -3.45 6.75
N PRO A 43 8.94 -2.99 5.64
CA PRO A 43 8.40 -3.16 4.31
C PRO A 43 8.22 -4.65 3.99
N ALA A 44 7.11 -4.99 3.38
CA ALA A 44 6.79 -6.35 2.99
C ALA A 44 6.41 -6.40 1.50
N PRO A 45 6.90 -7.40 0.75
CA PRO A 45 6.54 -7.57 -0.65
C PRO A 45 5.03 -7.67 -0.83
N LEU A 46 4.53 -7.10 -1.93
CA LEU A 46 3.18 -7.30 -2.44
C LEU A 46 3.24 -7.40 -3.97
N ARG A 47 2.37 -8.19 -4.60
CA ARG A 47 2.21 -8.15 -6.07
C ARG A 47 0.94 -7.40 -6.46
N GLN A 48 1.04 -6.50 -7.44
CA GLN A 48 -0.08 -5.74 -8.01
C GLN A 48 0.27 -5.27 -9.43
N GLY A 49 -0.67 -5.35 -10.36
CA GLY A 49 -0.45 -4.90 -11.74
C GLY A 49 0.71 -5.61 -12.46
N GLY A 50 1.03 -6.85 -12.06
CA GLY A 50 2.17 -7.61 -12.60
C GLY A 50 3.54 -7.24 -12.04
N LEU A 51 3.63 -6.27 -11.12
CA LEU A 51 4.88 -5.85 -10.48
C LEU A 51 4.86 -6.21 -8.99
N ALA A 52 6.05 -6.40 -8.42
CA ALA A 52 6.22 -6.44 -6.97
C ALA A 52 6.37 -5.02 -6.43
N HIS A 53 5.82 -4.75 -5.25
CA HIS A 53 5.83 -3.44 -4.60
C HIS A 53 6.21 -3.58 -3.13
N LEU A 54 6.77 -2.51 -2.57
CA LEU A 54 6.95 -2.28 -1.14
C LEU A 54 6.14 -1.06 -0.71
N GLY A 55 5.06 -1.30 0.02
CA GLY A 55 4.27 -0.26 0.69
C GLY A 55 4.69 -0.15 2.14
N TYR A 56 5.13 1.03 2.58
CA TYR A 56 5.45 1.33 3.98
C TYR A 56 5.44 2.83 4.26
N GLU A 57 5.58 3.21 5.52
CA GLU A 57 5.45 4.57 5.99
C GLU A 57 6.60 4.95 6.94
N LEU A 58 7.03 6.20 6.85
CA LEU A 58 7.96 6.81 7.81
C LEU A 58 7.19 7.79 8.70
N VAL A 59 7.36 7.72 10.01
CA VAL A 59 6.93 8.78 10.92
C VAL A 59 8.13 9.59 11.33
N VAL A 60 8.08 10.90 11.05
CA VAL A 60 9.11 11.89 11.34
C VAL A 60 8.61 12.83 12.42
N GLU A 61 9.48 13.17 13.37
CA GLU A 61 9.20 14.11 14.45
C GLU A 61 10.34 15.13 14.56
N ASN A 62 9.96 16.41 14.61
CA ASN A 62 10.90 17.50 14.84
C ASN A 62 11.20 17.63 16.34
N VAL A 63 12.43 17.31 16.75
CA VAL A 63 12.91 17.45 18.14
C VAL A 63 13.76 18.72 18.34
N ALA A 64 13.88 19.55 17.32
CA ALA A 64 14.52 20.85 17.40
C ALA A 64 13.66 21.86 18.17
N ALA A 65 14.30 22.92 18.67
CA ALA A 65 13.61 24.09 19.21
C ALA A 65 13.10 25.06 18.11
N VAL A 66 13.38 24.77 16.83
CA VAL A 66 13.00 25.60 15.68
C VAL A 66 12.15 24.80 14.67
N PRO A 67 11.31 25.47 13.87
CA PRO A 67 10.60 24.80 12.78
C PRO A 67 11.58 24.22 11.75
N LEU A 68 11.25 23.04 11.22
CA LEU A 68 12.04 22.37 10.17
C LEU A 68 11.14 21.99 8.99
N THR A 69 11.52 22.42 7.81
CA THR A 69 10.88 22.02 6.55
C THR A 69 11.55 20.78 6.00
N LEU A 70 10.77 19.75 5.71
CA LEU A 70 11.24 18.57 4.97
C LEU A 70 11.34 18.93 3.49
N THR A 71 12.55 18.89 2.93
CA THR A 71 12.82 19.32 1.54
C THR A 71 13.19 18.17 0.61
N GLY A 72 13.59 17.02 1.17
CA GLY A 72 13.93 15.85 0.38
C GLY A 72 13.90 14.56 1.18
N LEU A 73 13.70 13.45 0.46
CA LEU A 73 13.83 12.09 0.95
C LEU A 73 14.55 11.25 -0.09
N ASP A 74 15.71 10.72 0.29
CA ASP A 74 16.42 9.70 -0.47
C ASP A 74 16.09 8.33 0.12
N VAL A 75 15.84 7.35 -0.77
CA VAL A 75 15.68 5.94 -0.42
C VAL A 75 16.74 5.15 -1.19
N ASP A 76 17.57 4.45 -0.44
CA ASP A 76 18.56 3.53 -0.99
C ASP A 76 18.08 2.08 -0.79
N ALA A 77 18.42 1.23 -1.76
CA ALA A 77 18.15 -0.19 -1.82
C ALA A 77 19.48 -0.95 -1.81
N ASP A 78 19.70 -1.79 -0.81
CA ASP A 78 20.93 -2.59 -0.66
C ASP A 78 22.23 -1.77 -0.81
N GLY A 79 22.21 -0.53 -0.31
CA GLY A 79 23.34 0.41 -0.35
C GLY A 79 23.51 1.20 -1.65
N ALA A 80 22.57 1.10 -2.59
CA ALA A 80 22.54 1.88 -3.83
C ALA A 80 21.31 2.79 -3.89
N SER A 81 21.46 4.00 -4.45
CA SER A 81 20.35 4.94 -4.65
C SER A 81 19.21 4.29 -5.44
N TRP A 82 17.99 4.33 -4.89
CA TRP A 82 16.81 3.77 -5.54
C TRP A 82 15.85 4.85 -6.03
N VAL A 83 15.41 5.73 -5.12
CA VAL A 83 14.50 6.83 -5.48
C VAL A 83 14.76 8.05 -4.61
N ARG A 84 14.61 9.23 -5.21
CA ARG A 84 14.62 10.51 -4.52
C ARG A 84 13.28 11.21 -4.70
N TYR A 85 12.80 11.83 -3.62
CA TYR A 85 11.64 12.72 -3.63
C TYR A 85 12.03 14.09 -3.12
N ASP A 86 11.67 15.12 -3.88
CA ASP A 86 12.01 16.51 -3.63
C ASP A 86 10.72 17.34 -3.70
N ASP A 87 10.67 18.44 -2.96
CA ASP A 87 9.64 19.48 -3.08
C ASP A 87 8.20 18.93 -3.19
N ALA A 88 7.54 19.13 -4.33
CA ALA A 88 6.17 18.71 -4.58
C ALA A 88 5.99 17.18 -4.55
N ALA A 89 7.00 16.42 -4.98
CA ALA A 89 6.94 14.96 -4.95
C ALA A 89 6.97 14.44 -3.51
N LEU A 90 7.74 15.08 -2.63
CA LEU A 90 7.72 14.77 -1.20
C LEU A 90 6.43 15.27 -0.54
N ALA A 91 5.98 16.48 -0.86
CA ALA A 91 4.77 17.06 -0.30
C ALA A 91 3.52 16.19 -0.58
N ALA A 92 3.39 15.65 -1.80
CA ALA A 92 2.30 14.74 -2.16
C ALA A 92 2.27 13.42 -1.36
N ARG A 93 3.38 13.09 -0.68
CA ARG A 93 3.54 11.87 0.12
C ARG A 93 3.43 12.13 1.62
N LEU A 94 3.28 13.38 2.02
CA LEU A 94 3.42 13.78 3.42
C LEU A 94 2.07 14.21 3.98
N ARG A 95 1.75 13.74 5.18
CA ARG A 95 0.64 14.24 5.99
C ARG A 95 1.11 14.64 7.39
N PRO A 96 0.87 15.88 7.85
CA PRO A 96 1.11 16.28 9.24
C PRO A 96 0.26 15.46 10.24
N LEU A 97 0.82 15.11 11.39
CA LEU A 97 0.16 14.32 12.43
C LEU A 97 0.13 15.02 13.80
N PRO A 98 -1.02 15.03 14.50
CA PRO A 98 -2.35 14.74 13.97
C PRO A 98 -2.78 15.87 13.01
N GLY A 99 -3.59 15.55 12.01
CA GLY A 99 -4.08 16.56 11.07
C GLY A 99 -4.84 15.95 9.90
N PRO A 100 -5.63 16.75 9.18
CA PRO A 100 -6.26 16.30 7.94
C PRO A 100 -5.20 16.07 6.85
N GLU A 101 -5.59 15.35 5.80
CA GLU A 101 -4.79 15.26 4.58
C GLU A 101 -4.60 16.67 3.99
N PRO A 102 -3.38 17.06 3.59
CA PRO A 102 -3.18 18.33 2.90
C PRO A 102 -3.94 18.37 1.56
N PRO A 103 -4.42 19.54 1.12
CA PRO A 103 -5.02 19.66 -0.21
C PRO A 103 -3.98 19.36 -1.30
N PRO A 104 -4.40 18.86 -2.48
CA PRO A 104 -3.50 18.64 -3.61
C PRO A 104 -2.69 19.90 -3.96
N GLY A 105 -1.39 19.74 -4.17
CA GLY A 105 -0.48 20.85 -4.50
C GLY A 105 -0.05 21.71 -3.31
N ALA A 106 -0.39 21.34 -2.06
CA ALA A 106 0.16 21.96 -0.88
C ALA A 106 1.71 21.90 -0.90
N PRO A 107 2.41 22.93 -0.40
CA PRO A 107 3.87 22.93 -0.32
C PRO A 107 4.37 21.88 0.68
N ALA A 108 5.68 21.59 0.64
CA ALA A 108 6.32 20.70 1.59
C ALA A 108 6.09 21.17 3.03
N ALA A 109 5.85 20.23 3.95
CA ALA A 109 5.46 20.58 5.31
C ALA A 109 6.64 21.11 6.14
N THR A 110 6.39 22.25 6.79
CA THR A 110 7.19 22.74 7.91
C THR A 110 6.64 22.16 9.20
N LEU A 111 7.45 21.36 9.89
CA LEU A 111 7.14 20.81 11.19
C LEU A 111 7.55 21.82 12.26
N ALA A 112 6.59 22.30 13.05
CA ALA A 112 6.89 23.06 14.27
C ALA A 112 7.72 22.21 15.26
N PRO A 113 8.36 22.82 16.28
CA PRO A 113 8.94 22.06 17.40
C PRO A 113 7.94 21.07 18.00
N GLY A 114 8.31 19.78 18.10
CA GLY A 114 7.43 18.68 18.53
C GLY A 114 6.39 18.23 17.49
N GLY A 115 6.37 18.86 16.31
CA GLY A 115 5.49 18.51 15.20
C GLY A 115 5.89 17.19 14.54
N ARG A 116 4.90 16.41 14.12
CA ARG A 116 5.10 15.12 13.46
C ARG A 116 4.49 15.11 12.06
N ALA A 117 5.01 14.24 11.22
CA ALA A 117 4.39 13.89 9.94
C ALA A 117 4.60 12.41 9.62
N ILE A 118 3.72 11.89 8.78
CA ILE A 118 3.88 10.59 8.13
C ILE A 118 4.20 10.80 6.65
N ILE A 119 5.13 10.02 6.13
CA ILE A 119 5.50 9.96 4.72
C ILE A 119 5.13 8.59 4.18
N TYR A 120 4.27 8.53 3.16
CA TYR A 120 3.82 7.30 2.53
C TYR A 120 4.69 6.95 1.32
N LEU A 121 5.15 5.70 1.29
CA LEU A 121 6.01 5.17 0.23
C LEU A 121 5.37 3.93 -0.39
N TRP A 122 5.29 3.91 -1.71
CA TRP A 122 4.83 2.77 -2.50
C TRP A 122 5.82 2.59 -3.65
N LEU A 123 6.77 1.68 -3.47
CA LEU A 123 7.92 1.51 -4.35
C LEU A 123 7.75 0.24 -5.17
N ALA A 124 7.69 0.38 -6.49
CA ALA A 124 7.73 -0.77 -7.39
C ALA A 124 9.15 -1.34 -7.46
N ALA A 125 9.26 -2.64 -7.67
CA ALA A 125 10.52 -3.34 -7.94
C ALA A 125 11.30 -2.70 -9.09
N GLY A 126 12.62 -2.92 -9.10
CA GLY A 126 13.51 -2.48 -10.17
C GLY A 126 13.13 -3.08 -11.53
N ALA A 127 13.83 -2.65 -12.59
CA ALA A 127 13.57 -3.11 -13.96
C ALA A 127 13.77 -4.63 -14.16
N ASP A 128 14.54 -5.27 -13.29
CA ASP A 128 14.75 -6.72 -13.22
C ASP A 128 13.65 -7.47 -12.44
N GLY A 129 12.70 -6.74 -11.85
CA GLY A 129 11.61 -7.27 -11.03
C GLY A 129 12.04 -7.70 -9.62
N ALA A 130 13.31 -7.47 -9.24
CA ALA A 130 13.81 -7.81 -7.92
C ALA A 130 13.44 -6.74 -6.88
N LEU A 131 13.10 -7.20 -5.68
CA LEU A 131 12.99 -6.35 -4.50
C LEU A 131 14.29 -6.40 -3.70
N PRO A 132 14.71 -5.28 -3.09
CA PRO A 132 15.90 -5.27 -2.27
C PRO A 132 15.71 -6.03 -0.95
N SER A 133 16.82 -6.40 -0.33
CA SER A 133 16.82 -7.05 0.99
C SER A 133 16.73 -6.05 2.14
N ALA A 134 17.22 -4.83 1.94
CA ALA A 134 17.17 -3.76 2.92
C ALA A 134 17.02 -2.38 2.27
N LEU A 135 16.42 -1.46 3.02
CA LEU A 135 16.27 -0.06 2.66
C LEU A 135 16.95 0.84 3.67
N SER A 136 17.52 1.95 3.22
CA SER A 136 17.94 3.05 4.08
C SER A 136 17.39 4.37 3.58
N HIS A 137 17.25 5.34 4.48
CA HIS A 137 16.60 6.62 4.18
C HIS A 137 17.46 7.78 4.66
N ALA A 138 17.52 8.83 3.85
CA ALA A 138 18.06 10.12 4.27
C ALA A 138 17.03 11.22 4.05
N LEU A 139 16.80 12.02 5.09
CA LEU A 139 15.90 13.17 5.06
C LEU A 139 16.74 14.44 4.89
N SER A 140 16.41 15.25 3.89
CA SER A 140 16.91 16.62 3.73
C SER A 140 15.93 17.59 4.41
N LEU A 141 16.46 18.50 5.23
CA LEU A 141 15.68 19.46 6.00
C LEU A 141 16.27 20.88 5.91
N SER A 142 15.46 21.88 6.21
CA SER A 142 15.88 23.28 6.30
C SER A 142 15.14 24.03 7.39
N ASP A 143 15.83 24.88 8.15
CA ASP A 143 15.22 25.85 9.08
C ASP A 143 14.90 27.20 8.41
N GLY A 144 15.10 27.29 7.08
CA GLY A 144 14.95 28.50 6.28
C GLY A 144 16.25 29.29 6.09
N ALA A 145 17.28 29.04 6.90
CA ALA A 145 18.60 29.67 6.79
C ALA A 145 19.70 28.66 6.40
N GLN A 146 19.62 27.45 6.93
CA GLN A 146 20.60 26.38 6.73
C GLN A 146 19.92 25.08 6.32
N ALA A 147 20.55 24.38 5.36
CA ALA A 147 20.20 23.01 5.04
C ALA A 147 20.90 22.06 6.01
N THR A 148 20.18 21.03 6.44
CA THR A 148 20.68 19.94 7.28
C THR A 148 20.07 18.62 6.83
N TRP A 149 20.56 17.50 7.35
CA TRP A 149 20.09 16.18 6.96
C TRP A 149 20.16 15.17 8.11
N ALA A 150 19.31 14.14 8.04
CA ALA A 150 19.32 12.99 8.95
C ALA A 150 19.27 11.67 8.18
N ALA A 151 20.04 10.68 8.61
CA ALA A 151 19.89 9.30 8.18
C ALA A 151 19.02 8.52 9.17
N LEU A 152 18.26 7.56 8.64
CA LEU A 152 17.59 6.54 9.43
C LEU A 152 18.44 5.26 9.43
N ALA A 153 18.29 4.46 10.49
CA ALA A 153 18.86 3.12 10.49
C ALA A 153 18.27 2.28 9.34
N PRO A 154 19.07 1.41 8.69
CA PRO A 154 18.54 0.51 7.67
C PRO A 154 17.41 -0.37 8.22
N VAL A 155 16.40 -0.62 7.38
CA VAL A 155 15.30 -1.53 7.65
C VAL A 155 15.37 -2.72 6.71
N ALA A 156 15.24 -3.93 7.24
CA ALA A 156 15.13 -5.12 6.41
C ALA A 156 13.76 -5.18 5.73
N VAL A 157 13.74 -5.58 4.47
CA VAL A 157 12.52 -6.02 3.81
C VAL A 157 12.16 -7.40 4.38
N THR A 158 10.92 -7.55 4.82
CA THR A 158 10.47 -8.81 5.40
C THR A 158 10.46 -9.92 4.35
N GLU A 159 10.97 -11.08 4.75
CA GLU A 159 10.93 -12.28 3.92
C GLU A 159 9.55 -12.95 4.02
N GLY A 160 9.09 -13.51 2.91
CA GLY A 160 7.84 -14.27 2.84
C GLY A 160 6.91 -13.77 1.75
N ALA A 161 6.06 -14.67 1.27
CA ALA A 161 4.98 -14.29 0.37
C ALA A 161 3.85 -13.62 1.16
N PRO A 162 3.15 -12.64 0.56
CA PRO A 162 1.88 -12.16 1.07
C PRO A 162 0.94 -13.32 1.39
N ARG A 163 0.05 -13.11 2.34
CA ARG A 163 -1.07 -14.03 2.57
C ARG A 163 -1.90 -14.12 1.30
N SER A 164 -2.33 -15.33 0.94
CA SER A 164 -3.25 -15.54 -0.17
C SER A 164 -4.65 -15.74 0.39
N LEU A 165 -5.62 -14.94 -0.06
CA LEU A 165 -7.04 -15.17 0.18
C LEU A 165 -7.70 -15.67 -1.11
N SER A 166 -8.62 -16.61 -1.05
CA SER A 166 -9.51 -16.92 -2.18
C SER A 166 -10.42 -15.73 -2.52
N ALA A 167 -11.20 -15.89 -3.58
CA ALA A 167 -12.12 -14.87 -4.02
C ALA A 167 -13.19 -14.60 -2.95
N PRO A 168 -13.30 -13.36 -2.43
CA PRO A 168 -14.30 -13.03 -1.41
C PRO A 168 -15.70 -12.83 -2.02
N LEU A 169 -15.81 -12.87 -3.34
CA LEU A 169 -17.00 -12.62 -4.15
C LEU A 169 -16.96 -13.50 -5.40
N ALA A 170 -18.14 -13.85 -5.94
CA ALA A 170 -18.24 -14.69 -7.13
C ALA A 170 -18.45 -13.89 -8.43
N GLY A 171 -17.92 -14.42 -9.54
CA GLY A 171 -18.20 -13.97 -10.90
C GLY A 171 -17.53 -12.66 -11.30
N ALA A 172 -18.06 -12.07 -12.38
CA ALA A 172 -17.51 -10.90 -13.05
C ALA A 172 -18.20 -9.58 -12.68
N GLY A 173 -17.59 -8.49 -13.15
CA GLY A 173 -18.13 -7.13 -13.07
C GLY A 173 -17.71 -6.40 -11.81
N TRP A 174 -16.73 -6.90 -11.07
CA TRP A 174 -16.24 -6.23 -9.87
C TRP A 174 -15.21 -5.17 -10.25
N LEU A 175 -15.41 -3.93 -9.85
CA LEU A 175 -14.41 -2.88 -10.01
C LEU A 175 -13.70 -2.71 -8.68
N ALA A 176 -12.37 -2.88 -8.66
CA ALA A 176 -11.57 -2.49 -7.51
C ALA A 176 -11.53 -0.96 -7.42
N VAL A 177 -11.90 -0.44 -6.27
CA VAL A 177 -11.85 0.98 -5.94
C VAL A 177 -11.10 1.14 -4.63
N ASN A 178 -10.36 2.23 -4.50
CA ASN A 178 -9.50 2.48 -3.34
C ASN A 178 -8.52 1.32 -3.09
N ALA A 179 -8.14 0.59 -4.14
CA ALA A 179 -7.18 -0.50 -4.03
C ALA A 179 -5.82 0.05 -3.59
N PRO A 180 -4.87 -0.79 -3.15
CA PRO A 180 -3.61 -0.31 -2.59
C PRO A 180 -2.83 0.53 -3.62
N ALA A 181 -2.60 1.79 -3.30
CA ALA A 181 -1.83 2.75 -4.08
C ALA A 181 -1.36 3.86 -3.15
N ASN A 182 -0.34 4.64 -3.54
CA ASN A 182 0.23 5.64 -2.64
C ASN A 182 -0.76 6.76 -2.26
N ASP A 183 -1.70 7.06 -3.14
CA ASP A 183 -2.75 8.06 -3.03
C ASP A 183 -4.12 7.46 -2.73
N SER A 184 -4.20 6.14 -2.51
CA SER A 184 -5.45 5.48 -2.10
C SER A 184 -5.97 6.06 -0.78
N PRO A 185 -7.26 6.42 -0.68
CA PRO A 185 -7.86 6.88 0.56
C PRO A 185 -7.67 5.92 1.73
N HIS A 186 -7.69 4.61 1.46
CA HIS A 186 -7.45 3.58 2.46
C HIS A 186 -6.02 3.62 3.01
N ARG A 187 -5.03 3.82 2.14
CA ARG A 187 -3.63 3.99 2.55
C ARG A 187 -3.42 5.26 3.37
N ARG A 188 -4.19 6.30 3.09
CA ARG A 188 -4.18 7.57 3.82
C ARG A 188 -5.04 7.54 5.09
N SER A 189 -5.73 6.43 5.38
CA SER A 189 -6.48 6.22 6.62
C SER A 189 -5.51 5.94 7.77
N VAL A 190 -5.41 6.90 8.69
CA VAL A 190 -4.47 6.85 9.82
C VAL A 190 -5.23 7.02 11.13
N LEU A 191 -5.04 6.08 12.05
CA LEU A 191 -5.46 6.20 13.43
C LEU A 191 -4.21 6.48 14.29
N ASP A 192 -4.00 7.75 14.63
CA ASP A 192 -2.92 8.21 15.51
C ASP A 192 -3.45 8.36 16.94
N LEU A 193 -3.00 7.46 17.83
CA LEU A 193 -3.38 7.46 19.24
C LEU A 193 -2.24 7.96 20.14
N GLY A 194 -1.39 8.85 19.60
CA GLY A 194 -0.31 9.49 20.34
C GLY A 194 0.69 8.46 20.89
N PRO A 195 0.85 8.32 22.22
CA PRO A 195 1.78 7.35 22.81
C PRO A 195 1.47 5.88 22.45
N ALA A 196 0.22 5.55 22.14
CA ALA A 196 -0.15 4.20 21.74
C ALA A 196 0.28 3.85 20.30
N GLY A 197 0.74 4.84 19.53
CA GLY A 197 1.28 4.64 18.19
C GLY A 197 0.32 5.05 17.07
N VAL A 198 0.79 4.80 15.84
CA VAL A 198 0.11 5.09 14.58
C VAL A 198 -0.33 3.75 13.98
N PHE A 199 -1.63 3.60 13.70
CA PHE A 199 -2.23 2.39 13.16
C PHE A 199 -2.71 2.64 11.72
N LEU A 200 -2.37 1.70 10.84
CA LEU A 200 -2.51 1.80 9.38
C LEU A 200 -3.24 0.56 8.86
N ALA A 201 -4.41 0.27 9.44
CA ALA A 201 -5.17 -0.95 9.19
C ALA A 201 -5.46 -1.18 7.70
N GLN A 202 -5.87 -0.11 7.01
CA GLN A 202 -6.41 -0.21 5.66
C GLN A 202 -5.35 -0.04 4.55
N ARG A 203 -4.05 -0.03 4.85
CA ARG A 203 -3.01 0.27 3.84
C ARG A 203 -2.94 -0.70 2.65
N TYR A 204 -3.53 -1.89 2.80
CA TYR A 204 -3.70 -2.87 1.73
C TYR A 204 -5.18 -3.19 1.47
N ALA A 205 -6.12 -2.36 1.93
CA ALA A 205 -7.54 -2.60 1.72
C ALA A 205 -7.95 -2.40 0.26
N VAL A 206 -9.08 -3.01 -0.10
CA VAL A 206 -9.75 -2.81 -1.39
C VAL A 206 -11.25 -2.76 -1.17
N ASP A 207 -11.91 -1.84 -1.88
CA ASP A 207 -13.36 -1.84 -2.04
C ASP A 207 -13.72 -2.51 -3.37
N LEU A 208 -14.67 -3.42 -3.33
CA LEU A 208 -15.17 -4.13 -4.51
C LEU A 208 -16.62 -3.69 -4.75
N VAL A 209 -16.79 -2.75 -5.68
CA VAL A 209 -18.10 -2.35 -6.22
C VAL A 209 -18.42 -3.22 -7.43
N ARG A 210 -19.70 -3.32 -7.83
CA ARG A 210 -20.08 -4.08 -9.02
C ARG A 210 -20.66 -3.17 -10.09
N VAL A 211 -20.17 -3.32 -11.31
CA VAL A 211 -20.61 -2.56 -12.49
C VAL A 211 -21.41 -3.43 -13.46
N GLY A 212 -22.52 -2.87 -13.97
CA GLY A 212 -23.42 -3.51 -14.93
C GLY A 212 -23.18 -3.11 -16.39
N GLY A 213 -21.99 -2.61 -16.71
CA GLY A 213 -21.66 -2.03 -18.03
C GLY A 213 -21.92 -0.51 -18.07
N PRO A 214 -22.54 0.05 -19.14
CA PRO A 214 -22.75 1.50 -19.26
C PRO A 214 -23.68 2.08 -18.17
N GLU A 215 -24.39 1.22 -17.44
CA GLU A 215 -25.27 1.58 -16.33
C GLU A 215 -24.49 2.01 -15.08
N GLY A 216 -23.17 1.82 -15.04
CA GLY A 216 -22.36 2.12 -13.86
C GLY A 216 -22.60 1.10 -12.75
N THR A 217 -22.75 1.57 -11.51
CA THR A 217 -22.86 0.72 -10.31
C THR A 217 -24.29 0.32 -9.94
N HIS A 218 -25.30 0.90 -10.60
CA HIS A 218 -26.71 0.66 -10.29
C HIS A 218 -27.63 0.77 -11.50
N ARG A 219 -28.85 0.24 -11.37
CA ARG A 219 -29.97 0.44 -12.28
C ARG A 219 -31.22 0.75 -11.47
N GLY A 220 -31.89 1.85 -11.79
CA GLY A 220 -33.10 2.29 -11.09
C GLY A 220 -32.83 3.51 -10.23
N ASP A 221 -33.45 3.57 -9.05
CA ASP A 221 -33.34 4.71 -8.14
C ASP A 221 -32.00 4.66 -7.37
N PRO A 222 -31.07 5.61 -7.59
CA PRO A 222 -29.78 5.61 -6.91
C PRO A 222 -29.90 5.80 -5.39
N LEU A 223 -31.05 6.20 -4.85
CA LEU A 223 -31.25 6.35 -3.41
C LEU A 223 -31.71 5.05 -2.74
N ARG A 224 -31.72 3.93 -3.48
CA ARG A 224 -32.08 2.61 -2.95
C ARG A 224 -30.93 1.63 -3.10
N ASN A 225 -30.57 0.96 -2.01
CA ASN A 225 -29.50 -0.05 -2.04
C ASN A 225 -29.79 -1.20 -3.02
N ASP A 226 -31.06 -1.61 -3.15
CA ASP A 226 -31.47 -2.69 -4.06
C ASP A 226 -31.36 -2.35 -5.56
N SER A 227 -31.08 -1.08 -5.90
CA SER A 227 -30.74 -0.68 -7.27
C SER A 227 -29.28 -1.02 -7.65
N TYR A 228 -28.39 -1.26 -6.69
CA TYR A 228 -26.96 -1.46 -6.95
C TYR A 228 -26.61 -2.92 -7.21
N PHE A 229 -25.77 -3.18 -8.23
CA PHE A 229 -25.46 -4.55 -8.65
C PHE A 229 -24.67 -5.37 -7.63
N ALA A 230 -23.98 -4.69 -6.70
CA ALA A 230 -23.23 -5.33 -5.63
C ALA A 230 -24.14 -5.78 -4.47
N TYR A 231 -25.24 -5.08 -4.23
CA TYR A 231 -26.09 -5.31 -3.06
C TYR A 231 -26.67 -6.72 -3.07
N GLY A 232 -26.47 -7.44 -1.97
CA GLY A 232 -27.00 -8.80 -1.79
C GLY A 232 -26.12 -9.89 -2.38
N ALA A 233 -24.96 -9.56 -2.96
CA ALA A 233 -23.97 -10.57 -3.32
C ALA A 233 -23.46 -11.30 -2.07
N GLU A 234 -23.25 -12.60 -2.17
CA GLU A 234 -22.69 -13.40 -1.08
C GLU A 234 -21.21 -13.04 -0.87
N VAL A 235 -20.87 -12.76 0.38
CA VAL A 235 -19.50 -12.51 0.84
C VAL A 235 -18.93 -13.84 1.33
N LEU A 236 -17.81 -14.25 0.74
CA LEU A 236 -17.20 -15.54 0.98
C LEU A 236 -15.96 -15.42 1.88
N ALA A 237 -15.77 -16.39 2.76
CA ALA A 237 -14.54 -16.54 3.53
C ALA A 237 -13.36 -16.76 2.59
N GLY A 238 -12.36 -15.89 2.69
CA GLY A 238 -11.17 -15.91 1.83
C GLY A 238 -10.15 -16.98 2.24
N ALA A 239 -10.33 -17.62 3.39
CA ALA A 239 -9.47 -18.69 3.88
C ALA A 239 -10.20 -19.47 4.98
N ASP A 240 -9.69 -20.65 5.30
CA ASP A 240 -10.06 -21.35 6.53
C ASP A 240 -9.71 -20.48 7.74
N GLY A 241 -10.56 -20.50 8.76
CA GLY A 241 -10.32 -19.70 9.95
C GLY A 241 -11.32 -19.86 11.08
N VAL A 242 -11.21 -18.97 12.06
CA VAL A 242 -12.15 -18.84 13.17
C VAL A 242 -12.69 -17.42 13.16
N VAL A 243 -14.01 -17.27 13.21
CA VAL A 243 -14.66 -15.96 13.36
C VAL A 243 -14.36 -15.42 14.75
N VAL A 244 -13.81 -14.21 14.84
CA VAL A 244 -13.39 -13.60 16.12
C VAL A 244 -14.17 -12.34 16.47
N GLU A 245 -14.85 -11.73 15.51
CA GLU A 245 -15.74 -10.58 15.75
C GLU A 245 -16.87 -10.60 14.72
N VAL A 246 -18.09 -10.34 15.18
CA VAL A 246 -19.27 -10.15 14.33
C VAL A 246 -20.01 -8.90 14.74
N ARG A 247 -20.40 -8.09 13.76
CA ARG A 247 -21.35 -6.99 13.94
C ARG A 247 -22.44 -7.03 12.88
N GLU A 248 -23.69 -6.91 13.29
CA GLU A 248 -24.86 -7.02 12.39
C GLU A 248 -26.02 -6.05 12.71
N ASP A 249 -25.84 -5.15 13.69
CA ASP A 249 -26.86 -4.29 14.26
C ASP A 249 -26.99 -2.90 13.60
N LEU A 250 -26.06 -2.53 12.72
CA LEU A 250 -26.02 -1.19 12.12
C LEU A 250 -26.96 -1.10 10.91
N PRO A 251 -27.79 -0.04 10.84
CA PRO A 251 -28.71 0.15 9.72
C PRO A 251 -27.96 0.43 8.42
N GLU A 252 -28.66 0.15 7.32
CA GLU A 252 -28.24 0.53 5.98
C GLU A 252 -28.21 2.06 5.80
N ASN A 253 -27.20 2.56 5.08
CA ASN A 253 -27.22 3.93 4.60
C ASN A 253 -28.22 4.09 3.46
N VAL A 254 -28.75 5.30 3.29
CA VAL A 254 -29.24 5.72 1.97
C VAL A 254 -28.00 5.99 1.12
N PRO A 255 -27.87 5.42 -0.10
CA PRO A 255 -26.70 5.69 -0.93
C PRO A 255 -26.51 7.19 -1.20
N GLY A 256 -25.26 7.62 -1.16
CA GLY A 256 -24.85 9.02 -1.31
C GLY A 256 -23.72 9.43 -0.35
N PRO A 257 -23.04 10.56 -0.60
CA PRO A 257 -21.90 11.01 0.21
C PRO A 257 -22.28 11.52 1.61
N GLU A 258 -23.51 12.02 1.80
CA GLU A 258 -23.92 12.75 3.00
C GLU A 258 -24.96 12.00 3.86
N SER A 259 -25.17 10.71 3.60
CA SER A 259 -26.35 9.97 4.07
C SER A 259 -26.02 8.78 4.96
N ARG A 260 -25.06 8.96 5.88
CA ARG A 260 -24.73 7.93 6.88
C ARG A 260 -25.87 7.78 7.90
N ALA A 261 -26.32 6.55 8.10
CA ALA A 261 -27.43 6.24 8.99
C ALA A 261 -27.06 6.38 10.48
N VAL A 262 -25.76 6.32 10.80
CA VAL A 262 -25.21 6.57 12.13
C VAL A 262 -23.99 7.50 12.04
N ALA A 263 -23.64 8.14 13.15
CA ALA A 263 -22.39 8.90 13.24
C ALA A 263 -21.19 7.97 13.01
N ILE A 264 -20.22 8.41 12.19
CA ILE A 264 -19.01 7.64 11.90
C ILE A 264 -17.98 7.87 13.01
N THR A 265 -17.71 6.80 13.77
CA THR A 265 -16.70 6.72 14.84
C THR A 265 -15.79 5.52 14.57
N PRO A 266 -14.69 5.35 15.30
CA PRO A 266 -13.86 4.14 15.18
C PRO A 266 -14.63 2.82 15.31
N GLU A 267 -15.72 2.82 16.08
CA GLU A 267 -16.56 1.65 16.33
C GLU A 267 -17.58 1.39 15.21
N THR A 268 -18.06 2.43 14.51
CA THR A 268 -19.12 2.32 13.51
C THR A 268 -18.62 2.37 12.06
N ILE A 269 -17.34 2.71 11.85
CA ILE A 269 -16.77 2.95 10.53
C ILE A 269 -16.88 1.74 9.58
N ALA A 270 -16.68 0.51 10.07
CA ALA A 270 -16.80 -0.70 9.27
C ALA A 270 -18.25 -1.10 8.96
N GLY A 271 -19.23 -0.52 9.65
CA GLY A 271 -20.60 -1.00 9.58
C GLY A 271 -20.73 -2.40 10.19
N ASN A 272 -21.68 -3.17 9.65
CA ASN A 272 -21.77 -4.59 9.91
C ASN A 272 -20.58 -5.28 9.25
N HIS A 273 -19.95 -6.21 9.96
CA HIS A 273 -18.72 -6.81 9.51
C HIS A 273 -18.46 -8.15 10.18
N VAL A 274 -17.54 -8.91 9.60
CA VAL A 274 -17.00 -10.15 10.17
C VAL A 274 -15.48 -10.05 10.15
N ILE A 275 -14.83 -10.41 11.26
CA ILE A 275 -13.38 -10.60 11.33
C ILE A 275 -13.09 -12.09 11.50
N VAL A 276 -12.24 -12.64 10.64
CA VAL A 276 -11.81 -14.04 10.66
C VAL A 276 -10.32 -14.10 10.98
N ASP A 277 -9.94 -14.82 12.05
CA ASP A 277 -8.56 -15.25 12.28
C ASP A 277 -8.22 -16.34 11.26
N VAL A 278 -7.38 -15.98 10.29
CA VAL A 278 -6.91 -16.85 9.20
C VAL A 278 -5.57 -17.52 9.53
N GLY A 279 -5.13 -17.40 10.79
CA GLY A 279 -3.93 -18.05 11.31
C GLY A 279 -2.64 -17.25 11.14
N GLY A 280 -1.65 -17.60 11.97
CA GLY A 280 -0.33 -16.97 11.97
C GLY A 280 -0.36 -15.48 12.29
N GLY A 281 -1.28 -15.06 13.15
CA GLY A 281 -1.44 -13.67 13.60
C GLY A 281 -2.06 -12.73 12.56
N ALA A 282 -2.80 -13.26 11.59
CA ALA A 282 -3.46 -12.48 10.55
C ALA A 282 -4.98 -12.59 10.66
N PHE A 283 -5.66 -11.44 10.49
CA PHE A 283 -7.11 -11.32 10.64
C PHE A 283 -7.69 -10.67 9.39
N ALA A 284 -8.58 -11.36 8.69
CA ALA A 284 -9.28 -10.83 7.52
C ALA A 284 -10.58 -10.13 7.94
N VAL A 285 -10.77 -8.89 7.49
CA VAL A 285 -11.94 -8.06 7.79
C VAL A 285 -12.80 -7.95 6.54
N TYR A 286 -14.10 -8.24 6.70
CA TYR A 286 -15.14 -8.11 5.68
C TYR A 286 -16.18 -7.12 6.17
N ALA A 287 -16.26 -5.94 5.58
CA ALA A 287 -17.04 -4.81 6.09
C ALA A 287 -18.18 -4.37 5.16
N HIS A 288 -19.02 -3.47 5.68
CA HIS A 288 -20.20 -2.90 5.03
C HIS A 288 -21.29 -3.93 4.71
N LEU A 289 -21.45 -4.96 5.54
CA LEU A 289 -22.43 -6.03 5.32
C LEU A 289 -23.87 -5.54 5.55
N GLN A 290 -24.83 -6.30 5.00
CA GLN A 290 -26.26 -6.03 5.25
C GLN A 290 -26.64 -6.39 6.69
N PRO A 291 -27.43 -5.55 7.38
CA PRO A 291 -27.94 -5.89 8.70
C PRO A 291 -28.78 -7.17 8.67
N GLY A 292 -28.54 -8.05 9.64
CA GLY A 292 -29.20 -9.37 9.76
C GLY A 292 -28.88 -10.37 8.65
N SER A 293 -27.85 -10.13 7.83
CA SER A 293 -27.42 -11.06 6.77
C SER A 293 -26.26 -11.98 7.15
N VAL A 294 -25.58 -11.68 8.25
CA VAL A 294 -24.42 -12.46 8.71
C VAL A 294 -24.87 -13.88 9.06
N ARG A 295 -24.17 -14.88 8.53
CA ARG A 295 -24.55 -16.30 8.64
C ARG A 295 -23.69 -17.09 9.62
N VAL A 296 -22.73 -16.42 10.26
CA VAL A 296 -21.73 -17.01 11.14
C VAL A 296 -21.74 -16.33 12.51
N ALA A 297 -21.26 -17.03 13.54
CA ALA A 297 -21.14 -16.50 14.90
C ALA A 297 -19.68 -16.42 15.37
N GLU A 298 -19.39 -15.55 16.35
CA GLU A 298 -18.09 -15.53 17.02
C GLU A 298 -17.74 -16.92 17.60
N GLY A 299 -16.51 -17.36 17.37
CA GLY A 299 -15.99 -18.68 17.72
C GLY A 299 -16.27 -19.78 16.69
N GLU A 300 -17.07 -19.50 15.65
CA GLU A 300 -17.35 -20.44 14.58
C GLU A 300 -16.13 -20.68 13.68
N ARG A 301 -15.94 -21.93 13.25
CA ARG A 301 -14.95 -22.26 12.23
C ARG A 301 -15.58 -22.14 10.86
N VAL A 302 -14.92 -21.42 9.97
CA VAL A 302 -15.31 -21.29 8.57
C VAL A 302 -14.25 -21.94 7.70
N ALA A 303 -14.68 -22.58 6.62
CA ALA A 303 -13.84 -23.00 5.53
C ALA A 303 -13.76 -21.91 4.46
N GLU A 304 -12.67 -21.92 3.69
CA GLU A 304 -12.58 -21.12 2.48
C GLU A 304 -13.83 -21.32 1.59
N GLY A 305 -14.46 -20.22 1.19
CA GLY A 305 -15.67 -20.21 0.36
C GLY A 305 -16.99 -20.27 1.13
N ASP A 306 -16.98 -20.44 2.46
CA ASP A 306 -18.20 -20.35 3.27
C ASP A 306 -18.80 -18.95 3.19
N VAL A 307 -20.13 -18.86 3.14
CA VAL A 307 -20.82 -17.57 3.07
C VAL A 307 -20.85 -16.93 4.46
N LEU A 308 -20.19 -15.79 4.60
CA LEU A 308 -20.14 -15.00 5.84
C LEU A 308 -21.37 -14.11 6.01
N GLY A 309 -21.87 -13.56 4.91
CA GLY A 309 -23.01 -12.64 4.90
C GLY A 309 -23.28 -12.09 3.50
N LEU A 310 -24.00 -10.97 3.41
CA LEU A 310 -24.31 -10.32 2.14
C LEU A 310 -23.72 -8.91 2.07
N VAL A 311 -23.29 -8.49 0.88
CA VAL A 311 -22.83 -7.13 0.60
C VAL A 311 -23.95 -6.13 0.86
N GLY A 312 -23.71 -5.18 1.75
CA GLY A 312 -24.63 -4.10 2.12
C GLY A 312 -23.99 -2.73 1.91
N ASN A 313 -24.48 -1.75 2.65
CA ASN A 313 -24.04 -0.35 2.63
C ASN A 313 -24.09 0.29 4.03
N SER A 314 -23.78 -0.49 5.07
CA SER A 314 -23.72 0.00 6.46
C SER A 314 -22.36 0.64 6.79
N GLY A 315 -22.31 1.48 7.84
CA GLY A 315 -21.06 2.12 8.28
C GLY A 315 -20.63 3.29 7.39
N ASN A 316 -19.32 3.50 7.23
CA ASN A 316 -18.80 4.59 6.40
C ASN A 316 -18.76 4.23 4.90
N SER A 317 -19.94 4.01 4.33
CA SER A 317 -20.11 3.60 2.94
C SER A 317 -21.03 4.55 2.18
N THR A 318 -20.69 4.87 0.93
CA THR A 318 -21.52 5.71 0.04
C THR A 318 -22.48 4.92 -0.84
N GLU A 319 -22.13 3.69 -1.18
CA GLU A 319 -22.93 2.79 -2.01
C GLU A 319 -22.63 1.33 -1.65
N PRO A 320 -23.50 0.38 -1.98
CA PRO A 320 -23.22 -1.04 -1.74
C PRO A 320 -21.90 -1.52 -2.35
N HIS A 321 -21.00 -2.02 -1.50
CA HIS A 321 -19.71 -2.58 -1.88
C HIS A 321 -19.16 -3.46 -0.77
N LEU A 322 -18.18 -4.33 -1.10
CA LEU A 322 -17.44 -5.08 -0.10
C LEU A 322 -16.10 -4.40 0.17
N HIS A 323 -15.83 -4.04 1.43
CA HIS A 323 -14.50 -3.67 1.88
C HIS A 323 -13.77 -4.89 2.44
N VAL A 324 -12.55 -5.15 1.98
CA VAL A 324 -11.69 -6.24 2.48
C VAL A 324 -10.29 -5.74 2.81
N HIS A 325 -9.78 -6.13 3.98
CA HIS A 325 -8.35 -6.01 4.30
C HIS A 325 -7.89 -7.12 5.26
N VAL A 326 -6.58 -7.24 5.44
CA VAL A 326 -5.96 -8.15 6.42
C VAL A 326 -5.12 -7.34 7.39
N CYS A 327 -5.16 -7.70 8.67
CA CYS A 327 -4.49 -7.00 9.76
C CYS A 327 -3.75 -7.95 10.73
N ASP A 328 -2.85 -7.40 11.56
CA ASP A 328 -2.08 -8.14 12.58
C ASP A 328 -2.77 -8.28 13.95
N ALA A 329 -4.00 -7.77 14.08
CA ALA A 329 -4.83 -7.87 15.28
C ALA A 329 -6.32 -7.92 14.91
N PRO A 330 -7.19 -8.52 15.76
CA PRO A 330 -8.63 -8.60 15.52
C PRO A 330 -9.30 -7.26 15.83
N SER A 331 -9.12 -6.30 14.93
CA SER A 331 -9.71 -4.97 15.05
C SER A 331 -9.77 -4.33 13.68
N VAL A 332 -10.83 -3.59 13.38
CA VAL A 332 -11.00 -2.88 12.10
C VAL A 332 -9.95 -1.78 11.88
N LEU A 333 -9.57 -1.01 12.92
CA LEU A 333 -8.69 0.17 12.78
C LEU A 333 -7.43 0.15 13.64
N ARG A 334 -7.49 -0.43 14.83
CA ARG A 334 -6.37 -0.50 15.78
C ARG A 334 -5.47 -1.73 15.51
N CYS A 335 -4.99 -1.83 14.27
CA CYS A 335 -4.08 -2.86 13.78
C CYS A 335 -3.15 -2.29 12.71
N GLN A 336 -2.12 -3.04 12.34
CA GLN A 336 -1.30 -2.78 11.17
C GLN A 336 -1.79 -3.66 10.02
N GLY A 337 -2.09 -3.05 8.87
CA GLY A 337 -2.49 -3.81 7.69
C GLY A 337 -1.38 -4.74 7.22
N LEU A 338 -1.68 -5.99 6.91
CA LEU A 338 -0.72 -6.96 6.38
C LEU A 338 -0.89 -7.08 4.86
N PRO A 339 0.20 -7.24 4.09
CA PRO A 339 0.07 -7.48 2.66
C PRO A 339 -0.61 -8.83 2.43
N PHE A 340 -1.57 -8.84 1.53
CA PHE A 340 -2.22 -10.05 1.05
C PHE A 340 -2.44 -9.94 -0.47
N GLY A 341 -2.82 -11.02 -1.11
CA GLY A 341 -3.30 -11.03 -2.49
C GLY A 341 -4.43 -12.02 -2.65
N PHE A 342 -5.25 -11.84 -3.69
CA PHE A 342 -6.21 -12.85 -4.06
C PHE A 342 -5.51 -14.01 -4.77
N ALA A 343 -5.93 -15.23 -4.44
CA ALA A 343 -5.35 -16.46 -4.92
C ALA A 343 -5.40 -16.52 -6.44
N ARG A 344 -6.57 -16.18 -7.02
CA ARG A 344 -6.83 -16.13 -8.46
C ARG A 344 -7.90 -15.11 -8.80
N PHE A 345 -7.68 -14.36 -9.88
CA PHE A 345 -8.69 -13.56 -10.56
C PHE A 345 -8.22 -13.18 -11.96
N VAL A 346 -9.15 -12.72 -12.80
CA VAL A 346 -8.85 -12.09 -14.08
C VAL A 346 -9.00 -10.60 -13.94
N GLU A 347 -8.00 -9.85 -14.40
CA GLU A 347 -7.95 -8.40 -14.34
C GLU A 347 -8.01 -7.80 -15.75
N GLN A 348 -8.78 -6.73 -15.91
CA GLN A 348 -8.76 -5.87 -17.09
C GLN A 348 -8.59 -4.42 -16.65
N GLU A 349 -7.60 -3.74 -17.22
CA GLU A 349 -7.46 -2.30 -17.05
C GLU A 349 -8.64 -1.57 -17.70
N VAL A 350 -9.17 -0.57 -17.00
CA VAL A 350 -10.20 0.31 -17.53
C VAL A 350 -9.52 1.58 -18.04
N HIS A 351 -9.54 1.80 -19.35
CA HIS A 351 -8.96 2.98 -19.98
C HIS A 351 -10.04 4.06 -20.12
N ALA A 352 -9.77 5.22 -19.51
CA ALA A 352 -10.63 6.38 -19.70
C ALA A 352 -10.56 6.87 -21.15
N PRO A 353 -11.65 7.42 -21.70
CA PRO A 353 -11.63 8.06 -23.01
C PRO A 353 -10.59 9.17 -23.10
N ALA A 354 -10.03 9.39 -24.29
CA ALA A 354 -9.04 10.44 -24.49
C ALA A 354 -9.63 11.84 -24.23
N ALA A 355 -8.78 12.78 -23.82
CA ALA A 355 -9.19 14.17 -23.65
C ALA A 355 -9.74 14.73 -24.98
N GLY A 356 -11.02 15.12 -24.98
CA GLY A 356 -11.75 15.55 -26.19
C GLY A 356 -12.83 14.57 -26.65
N GLU A 357 -12.86 13.35 -26.11
CA GLU A 357 -13.90 12.34 -26.36
C GLU A 357 -14.95 12.31 -25.23
N ALA A 358 -15.39 13.49 -24.78
CA ALA A 358 -16.41 13.60 -23.74
C ALA A 358 -17.70 12.88 -24.19
N GLY A 359 -18.05 11.80 -23.49
CA GLY A 359 -19.23 10.96 -23.79
C GLY A 359 -18.91 9.61 -24.45
N ALA A 360 -17.67 9.33 -24.82
CA ALA A 360 -17.26 7.98 -25.23
C ALA A 360 -17.24 7.03 -24.02
N ALA A 361 -17.58 5.76 -24.26
CA ALA A 361 -17.50 4.73 -23.23
C ALA A 361 -16.02 4.39 -22.94
N PRO A 362 -15.66 4.05 -21.69
CA PRO A 362 -14.33 3.53 -21.38
C PRO A 362 -14.07 2.24 -22.16
N SER A 363 -12.81 2.03 -22.55
CA SER A 363 -12.36 0.76 -23.14
C SER A 363 -11.72 -0.13 -22.10
N LEU A 364 -11.69 -1.44 -22.39
CA LEU A 364 -11.04 -2.44 -21.54
C LEU A 364 -9.74 -2.90 -22.21
N GLY A 365 -8.69 -3.01 -21.41
CA GLY A 365 -7.48 -3.73 -21.78
C GLY A 365 -7.75 -5.24 -21.91
N PRO A 366 -6.77 -6.02 -22.41
CA PRO A 366 -6.90 -7.46 -22.51
C PRO A 366 -7.09 -8.09 -21.11
N PRO A 367 -7.86 -9.18 -20.99
CA PRO A 367 -7.97 -9.92 -19.74
C PRO A 367 -6.66 -10.62 -19.40
N VAL A 368 -6.22 -10.45 -18.15
CA VAL A 368 -4.98 -11.03 -17.65
C VAL A 368 -5.22 -11.80 -16.36
N GLY A 369 -4.84 -13.09 -16.34
CA GLY A 369 -4.90 -13.89 -15.12
C GLY A 369 -3.85 -13.44 -14.09
N ARG A 370 -4.27 -13.27 -12.84
CA ARG A 370 -3.44 -12.92 -11.68
C ARG A 370 -3.50 -14.03 -10.64
N GLU A 371 -2.37 -14.25 -9.97
CA GLU A 371 -2.24 -15.19 -8.85
C GLU A 371 -1.48 -14.54 -7.69
N GLY A 372 -1.98 -14.72 -6.47
CA GLY A 372 -1.35 -14.22 -5.24
C GLY A 372 -1.06 -12.71 -5.29
N ALA A 373 -1.98 -11.93 -5.88
CA ALA A 373 -1.80 -10.52 -6.16
C ALA A 373 -3.00 -9.69 -5.72
N MET A 374 -2.77 -8.41 -5.43
CA MET A 374 -3.85 -7.45 -5.28
C MET A 374 -4.29 -6.93 -6.65
N PRO A 375 -5.58 -6.60 -6.82
CA PRO A 375 -6.03 -5.89 -8.00
C PRO A 375 -5.42 -4.49 -8.05
N ALA A 376 -5.13 -4.01 -9.25
CA ALA A 376 -4.82 -2.61 -9.48
C ALA A 376 -6.06 -1.74 -9.22
N ASP A 377 -5.84 -0.51 -8.77
CA ASP A 377 -6.94 0.42 -8.58
C ASP A 377 -7.66 0.69 -9.90
N ARG A 378 -8.99 0.73 -9.84
CA ARG A 378 -9.89 0.89 -11.00
C ARG A 378 -9.83 -0.24 -12.03
N ALA A 379 -9.25 -1.39 -11.70
CA ALA A 379 -9.29 -2.55 -12.57
C ALA A 379 -10.63 -3.30 -12.45
N LEU A 380 -11.11 -3.84 -13.57
CA LEU A 380 -12.24 -4.74 -13.61
C LEU A 380 -11.78 -6.17 -13.34
N ILE A 381 -12.50 -6.85 -12.46
CA ILE A 381 -12.16 -8.15 -11.88
C ILE A 381 -13.25 -9.16 -12.22
N ASP A 382 -12.80 -10.35 -12.59
CA ASP A 382 -13.60 -11.57 -12.65
C ASP A 382 -12.98 -12.65 -11.76
N PHE A 383 -13.68 -13.01 -10.70
CA PHE A 383 -13.26 -14.05 -9.76
C PHE A 383 -13.65 -15.46 -10.22
N GLY A 384 -14.45 -15.61 -11.27
CA GLY A 384 -14.95 -16.90 -11.78
C GLY A 384 -14.32 -17.37 -13.09
N ALA A 385 -13.50 -16.55 -13.76
CA ALA A 385 -12.90 -16.89 -15.05
C ALA A 385 -11.52 -17.56 -14.94
N ALA A 386 -11.28 -18.54 -15.81
CA ALA A 386 -9.94 -19.05 -16.11
C ALA A 386 -9.37 -18.26 -17.32
N ALA A 387 -8.45 -17.34 -17.08
CA ALA A 387 -7.70 -16.66 -18.14
C ALA A 387 -6.29 -17.25 -18.30
N PRO A 388 -5.61 -17.03 -19.45
CA PRO A 388 -4.20 -17.30 -19.57
C PRO A 388 -3.44 -16.52 -18.48
N MET A 389 -2.63 -17.24 -17.70
CA MET A 389 -1.78 -16.60 -16.72
C MET A 389 -0.77 -15.67 -17.41
N ALA A 390 -0.58 -14.47 -16.86
CA ALA A 390 0.56 -13.66 -17.26
C ALA A 390 1.86 -14.45 -17.02
N ALA A 391 2.75 -14.48 -18.01
CA ALA A 391 4.08 -15.03 -17.81
C ALA A 391 4.80 -14.18 -16.75
N ASP A 392 5.20 -14.80 -15.64
CA ASP A 392 6.02 -14.14 -14.62
C ASP A 392 7.41 -13.84 -15.21
N PRO A 393 7.79 -12.56 -15.40
CA PRO A 393 9.11 -12.23 -15.94
C PRO A 393 10.24 -12.71 -15.01
N ALA A 394 9.96 -12.98 -13.73
CA ALA A 394 10.93 -13.49 -12.76
C ALA A 394 11.20 -15.01 -12.84
N ARG A 395 10.58 -15.74 -13.77
CA ARG A 395 10.75 -17.20 -13.96
C ARG A 395 11.60 -17.61 -15.18
N ARG A 396 12.42 -16.70 -15.74
CA ARG A 396 13.35 -17.03 -16.83
C ARG A 396 14.80 -16.99 -16.43
#